data_AF-A0A9D5RZV0-F1
#
_entry.id   AF-A0A9D5RZV0-F1
#
_cell.length_a   1.000
_cell.length_b   1.000
_cell.length_c   1.000
_cell.angle_alpha   90.00
_cell.angle_beta   90.00
_cell.angle_gamma   90.00
#
_symmetry.space_group_name_H-M   'P 1'
#
loop_
_entity.id
_entity.type
_entity.pdbx_description
1 polymer ?
#
loop_
_entity_poly.entity_id
_entity_poly.type
_entity_poly.pdbx_seq_one_letter_code
_entity_poly.pdbx_strand_id
1 'polypeptide(L)'
;MKIITENAAYVQKNDIAYLTHTELPIPATIFEKVYGEGIVIIDNRNRYEFVKFDKCYEIEFFKGLDWMIDYNQVKDLKDEEIMQMGQDICDKRNKLAEKYNAMSMEDRKKNASLSDECDLLEFKMHSLSDVFLFMSGKLKMPFPKELREKNVIKRFIKKFGKDQK
;
A
#
# COMPACT_ATOMS: atom_id res chain seq x y z
N MET A 1 1.47 1.81 2.08
CA MET A 1 1.53 0.34 2.22
C MET A 1 0.39 -0.21 3.08
N LYS A 2 -0.03 -1.45 2.79
CA LYS A 2 -0.90 -2.30 3.61
C LYS A 2 -0.18 -3.59 4.03
N ILE A 3 -0.68 -4.24 5.07
CA ILE A 3 -0.29 -5.59 5.47
C ILE A 3 -1.57 -6.38 5.72
N ILE A 4 -1.83 -7.37 4.87
CA ILE A 4 -3.03 -8.20 5.00
C ILE A 4 -2.70 -9.48 5.77
N THR A 5 -3.52 -9.79 6.77
CA THR A 5 -3.51 -11.06 7.49
C THR A 5 -4.88 -11.72 7.37
N GLU A 6 -5.02 -12.93 7.91
CA GLU A 6 -6.31 -13.64 7.95
C GLU A 6 -7.40 -12.83 8.67
N ASN A 7 -7.04 -12.15 9.77
CA ASN A 7 -8.01 -11.54 10.69
C ASN A 7 -7.93 -10.00 10.72
N ALA A 8 -7.02 -9.40 9.96
CA ALA A 8 -6.83 -7.95 9.99
C ALA A 8 -6.11 -7.42 8.76
N ALA A 9 -6.44 -6.19 8.38
CA ALA A 9 -5.68 -5.34 7.50
C ALA A 9 -5.02 -4.22 8.33
N TYR A 10 -3.71 -4.05 8.18
CA TYR A 10 -2.98 -2.92 8.75
C TYR A 10 -2.62 -1.97 7.61
N VAL A 11 -3.12 -0.74 7.65
CA VAL A 11 -2.96 0.21 6.54
C VAL A 11 -2.30 1.48 7.05
N GLN A 12 -1.30 1.98 6.32
CA GLN A 12 -0.61 3.21 6.70
C GLN A 12 -1.52 4.43 6.55
N LYS A 13 -1.37 5.40 7.47
CA LYS A 13 -2.12 6.67 7.43
C LYS A 13 -1.95 7.41 6.11
N ASN A 14 -0.76 7.39 5.52
CA ASN A 14 -0.51 8.00 4.21
C ASN A 14 -1.46 7.47 3.12
N ASP A 15 -1.64 6.15 3.07
CA ASP A 15 -2.47 5.49 2.07
C ASP A 15 -3.95 5.71 2.34
N ILE A 16 -4.36 5.74 3.60
CA ILE A 16 -5.74 6.08 3.96
C ILE A 16 -6.03 7.53 3.56
N ALA A 17 -5.12 8.47 3.83
CA ALA A 17 -5.25 9.85 3.41
C ALA A 17 -5.41 9.94 1.89
N TYR A 18 -4.55 9.26 1.14
CA TYR A 18 -4.63 9.23 -0.31
C TYR A 18 -5.92 8.59 -0.82
N LEU A 19 -6.39 7.53 -0.16
CA LEU A 19 -7.66 6.88 -0.48
C LEU A 19 -8.84 7.88 -0.42
N THR A 20 -8.81 8.87 0.50
CA THR A 20 -9.87 9.90 0.58
C THR A 20 -9.93 10.84 -0.63
N HIS A 21 -8.89 10.87 -1.46
CA HIS A 21 -8.84 11.64 -2.70
C HIS A 21 -9.25 10.81 -3.92
N THR A 22 -9.65 9.55 -3.74
CA THR A 22 -10.11 8.67 -4.82
C THR A 22 -11.64 8.65 -4.90
N GLU A 23 -12.16 8.36 -6.09
CA GLU A 23 -13.61 8.14 -6.33
C GLU A 23 -14.06 6.72 -5.94
N LEU A 24 -13.26 5.98 -5.16
CA LEU A 24 -13.59 4.62 -4.75
C LEU A 24 -14.71 4.62 -3.69
N PRO A 25 -15.66 3.67 -3.74
CA PRO A 25 -16.68 3.54 -2.72
C PRO A 25 -16.08 2.98 -1.42
N ILE A 26 -15.66 3.89 -0.54
CA ILE A 26 -14.99 3.54 0.72
C ILE A 26 -16.04 3.25 1.80
N PRO A 27 -15.95 2.11 2.50
CA PRO A 27 -16.78 1.84 3.68
C PRO A 27 -16.70 2.97 4.72
N ALA A 28 -17.85 3.50 5.16
CA ALA A 28 -17.94 4.60 6.12
C ALA A 28 -17.15 4.32 7.42
N THR A 29 -17.11 3.06 7.85
CA THR A 29 -16.40 2.66 9.07
C THR A 29 -14.88 2.84 8.98
N ILE A 30 -14.31 2.84 7.77
CA ILE A 30 -12.89 3.18 7.57
C ILE A 30 -12.67 4.67 7.87
N PHE A 31 -13.55 5.53 7.36
CA PHE A 31 -13.51 6.97 7.63
C PHE A 31 -13.74 7.27 9.10
N GLU A 32 -14.78 6.71 9.71
CA GLU A 32 -15.10 6.92 11.12
C GLU A 32 -13.95 6.51 12.04
N LYS A 33 -13.29 5.37 11.74
CA LYS A 33 -12.16 4.88 12.56
C LYS A 33 -10.95 5.81 12.52
N VAL A 34 -10.78 6.57 11.44
CA VAL A 34 -9.59 7.39 11.21
C VAL A 34 -9.85 8.87 11.49
N TYR A 35 -11.05 9.36 11.20
CA TYR A 35 -11.42 10.78 11.22
C TYR A 35 -12.64 11.08 12.12
N GLY A 36 -13.26 10.07 12.73
CA GLY A 36 -14.49 10.23 13.52
C GLY A 36 -14.34 11.04 14.80
N GLU A 37 -13.12 11.18 15.31
CA GLU A 37 -12.80 11.97 16.51
C GLU A 37 -12.48 13.45 16.19
N GLY A 38 -12.56 13.86 14.93
CA GLY A 38 -12.35 15.23 14.49
C GLY A 38 -11.23 15.38 13.45
N ILE A 39 -10.59 16.55 13.44
CA ILE A 39 -9.56 16.89 12.45
C ILE A 39 -8.31 16.05 12.70
N VAL A 40 -7.90 15.28 11.68
CA VAL A 40 -6.66 14.50 11.69
C VAL A 40 -5.68 15.05 10.67
N ILE A 41 -4.52 15.49 11.14
CA ILE A 41 -3.43 15.99 10.30
C ILE A 41 -2.44 14.84 10.09
N ILE A 42 -2.23 14.45 8.83
CA ILE A 42 -1.29 13.41 8.43
C ILE A 42 -0.07 14.09 7.79
N ASP A 43 1.10 13.88 8.37
CA ASP A 43 2.36 14.50 7.94
C ASP A 43 3.55 13.54 8.14
N ASN A 44 4.77 14.02 7.90
CA ASN A 44 6.00 13.22 8.00
C ASN A 44 6.22 12.56 9.37
N ARG A 45 5.57 13.03 10.44
CA ARG A 45 5.69 12.46 11.79
C ARG A 45 4.86 11.19 11.95
N ASN A 46 3.74 11.07 11.25
CA ASN A 46 2.76 10.00 11.48
C ASN A 46 2.33 9.23 10.21
N ARG A 47 2.74 9.66 9.00
CA ARG A 47 2.29 9.06 7.74
C ARG A 47 2.56 7.56 7.61
N TYR A 48 3.61 7.06 8.28
CA TYR A 48 3.97 5.64 8.28
C TYR A 48 3.31 4.82 9.39
N GLU A 49 2.54 5.43 10.28
CA GLU A 49 1.77 4.72 11.31
C GLU A 49 0.65 3.89 10.70
N PHE A 50 0.38 2.74 11.29
CA PHE A 50 -0.65 1.82 10.81
C PHE A 50 -1.93 1.94 11.64
N VAL A 51 -3.06 1.88 10.94
CA VAL A 51 -4.39 1.68 11.51
C VAL A 51 -4.81 0.24 11.25
N LYS A 52 -5.35 -0.42 12.27
CA LYS A 52 -5.82 -1.82 12.20
C LYS A 52 -7.32 -1.85 11.88
N PHE A 53 -7.68 -2.65 10.87
CA PHE A 53 -9.05 -2.95 10.47
C PHE A 53 -9.27 -4.46 10.60
N ASP A 54 -10.32 -4.84 11.33
CA ASP A 54 -10.59 -6.21 11.78
C ASP A 54 -11.99 -6.69 11.39
N LYS A 55 -12.81 -5.84 10.76
CA LYS A 55 -14.08 -6.25 10.18
C LYS A 55 -13.85 -6.91 8.82
N CYS A 56 -14.51 -8.04 8.57
CA CYS A 56 -14.31 -8.82 7.33
C CYS A 56 -14.44 -7.99 6.06
N TYR A 57 -15.46 -7.13 5.95
CA TYR A 57 -15.67 -6.31 4.75
C TYR A 57 -14.61 -5.21 4.58
N GLU A 58 -14.02 -4.70 5.67
CA GLU A 58 -12.90 -3.74 5.59
C GLU A 58 -11.64 -4.45 5.10
N ILE A 59 -11.41 -5.67 5.58
CA ILE A 59 -10.29 -6.51 5.15
C ILE A 59 -10.42 -6.83 3.65
N GLU A 60 -11.60 -7.27 3.20
CA GLU A 60 -11.85 -7.57 1.78
C GLU A 60 -11.73 -6.31 0.90
N PHE A 61 -12.22 -5.16 1.37
CA PHE A 61 -12.02 -3.88 0.69
C PHE A 61 -10.53 -3.60 0.48
N PHE A 62 -9.72 -3.64 1.54
CA PHE A 62 -8.28 -3.38 1.42
C PHE A 62 -7.55 -4.45 0.60
N LYS A 63 -7.99 -5.71 0.59
CA LYS A 63 -7.46 -6.74 -0.32
C LYS A 63 -7.61 -6.32 -1.78
N GLY A 64 -8.79 -5.81 -2.16
CA GLY A 64 -9.11 -5.39 -3.53
C GLY A 64 -8.38 -4.13 -4.04
N LEU A 65 -7.67 -3.39 -3.18
CA LEU A 65 -6.96 -2.17 -3.60
C LEU A 65 -5.57 -2.48 -4.16
N ASP A 66 -5.48 -2.76 -5.46
CA ASP A 66 -4.21 -3.11 -6.13
C ASP A 66 -3.17 -1.99 -6.16
N TRP A 67 -3.60 -0.73 -6.05
CA TRP A 67 -2.68 0.40 -6.03
C TRP A 67 -1.92 0.53 -4.70
N MET A 68 -2.46 -0.03 -3.60
CA MET A 68 -1.76 -0.07 -2.31
C MET A 68 -0.80 -1.25 -2.25
N ILE A 69 0.49 -0.99 -2.04
CA ILE A 69 1.51 -2.04 -1.88
C ILE A 69 1.19 -2.91 -0.66
N ASP A 70 0.99 -4.22 -0.86
CA ASP A 70 0.95 -5.20 0.23
C ASP A 70 2.37 -5.63 0.61
N TYR A 71 2.79 -5.30 1.82
CA TYR A 71 4.09 -5.67 2.34
C TYR A 71 4.37 -7.17 2.25
N ASN A 72 3.35 -8.02 2.46
CA ASN A 72 3.55 -9.47 2.43
C ASN A 72 3.92 -9.99 1.05
N GLN A 73 3.60 -9.26 -0.02
CA GLN A 73 3.95 -9.61 -1.39
C GLN A 73 5.39 -9.19 -1.76
N VAL A 74 5.95 -8.21 -1.05
CA VAL A 74 7.24 -7.59 -1.43
C VAL A 74 8.39 -7.82 -0.43
N LYS A 75 8.09 -8.14 0.83
CA LYS A 75 9.08 -8.23 1.92
C LYS A 75 10.21 -9.26 1.74
N ASP A 76 9.96 -10.28 0.90
CA ASP A 76 10.89 -11.39 0.65
C ASP A 76 11.50 -11.32 -0.76
N LEU A 77 11.16 -10.28 -1.53
CA LEU A 77 11.73 -10.02 -2.86
C LEU A 77 13.15 -9.47 -2.75
N LYS A 78 13.95 -9.76 -3.77
CA LYS A 78 15.27 -9.16 -3.96
C LYS A 78 15.13 -7.74 -4.51
N ASP A 79 16.22 -6.98 -4.37
CA ASP A 79 16.30 -5.61 -4.87
C ASP A 79 15.99 -5.55 -6.37
N GLU A 80 16.49 -6.50 -7.17
CA GLU A 80 16.23 -6.54 -8.62
C GLU A 80 14.74 -6.80 -8.94
N GLU A 81 14.07 -7.63 -8.15
CA GLU A 81 12.64 -7.93 -8.33
C GLU A 81 11.79 -6.70 -7.97
N ILE A 82 12.17 -5.95 -6.94
CA ILE A 82 11.51 -4.69 -6.57
C ILE A 82 11.75 -3.62 -7.65
N MET A 83 12.97 -3.53 -8.19
CA MET A 83 13.27 -2.63 -9.31
C MET A 83 12.45 -2.97 -10.55
N GLN A 84 12.30 -4.26 -10.86
CA GLN A 84 11.45 -4.70 -11.97
C GLN A 84 9.98 -4.33 -11.75
N MET A 85 9.44 -4.54 -10.54
CA MET A 85 8.09 -4.09 -10.20
C MET A 85 7.92 -2.57 -10.38
N GLY A 86 8.94 -1.78 -9.99
CA GLY A 86 8.98 -0.36 -10.24
C GLY A 86 8.90 -0.06 -11.74
N GLN A 87 9.74 -0.70 -12.55
CA GLN A 87 9.73 -0.52 -14.00
C GLN A 87 8.35 -0.85 -14.61
N ASP A 88 7.72 -1.95 -14.18
CA ASP A 88 6.40 -2.36 -14.68
C ASP A 88 5.31 -1.33 -14.37
N ILE A 89 5.36 -0.69 -13.18
CA ILE A 89 4.45 0.40 -12.81
C ILE A 89 4.70 1.63 -13.70
N CYS A 90 5.97 2.01 -13.92
CA CYS A 90 6.34 3.09 -14.84
C CYS A 90 5.81 2.85 -16.26
N ASP A 91 6.04 1.65 -16.80
CA ASP A 91 5.61 1.27 -18.13
C ASP A 91 4.09 1.30 -18.26
N LYS A 92 3.37 0.81 -17.25
CA LYS A 92 1.90 0.88 -17.21
C LYS A 92 1.43 2.33 -17.20
N ARG A 93 2.00 3.19 -16.36
CA ARG A 93 1.64 4.61 -16.28
C ARG A 93 1.90 5.32 -17.61
N ASN A 94 3.06 5.09 -18.22
CA ASN A 94 3.42 5.70 -19.50
C ASN A 94 2.46 5.28 -20.63
N LYS A 95 2.09 4.00 -20.70
CA LYS A 95 1.08 3.52 -21.67
C LYS A 95 -0.28 4.20 -21.48
N LEU A 96 -0.72 4.41 -20.24
CA LEU A 96 -1.96 5.12 -19.95
C LEU A 96 -1.86 6.60 -20.34
N ALA A 97 -0.74 7.26 -20.03
CA ALA A 97 -0.50 8.65 -20.38
C ALA A 97 -0.45 8.86 -21.91
N GLU A 98 0.24 7.97 -22.65
CA GLU A 98 0.26 7.98 -24.11
C GLU A 98 -1.15 7.80 -24.69
N LYS A 99 -1.91 6.83 -24.16
CA LYS A 99 -3.31 6.60 -24.56
C LYS A 99 -4.17 7.84 -24.33
N TYR A 100 -4.08 8.46 -23.16
CA TYR A 100 -4.83 9.68 -22.83
C TYR A 100 -4.41 10.87 -23.70
N ASN A 101 -3.12 11.03 -23.96
CA ASN A 101 -2.58 12.09 -24.80
C ASN A 101 -2.97 11.96 -26.27
N ALA A 102 -3.15 10.73 -26.77
CA ALA A 102 -3.64 10.47 -28.11
C ALA A 102 -5.15 10.73 -28.29
N MET A 103 -5.92 10.87 -27.20
CA MET A 103 -7.37 11.12 -27.27
C MET A 103 -7.72 12.56 -27.65
N SER A 104 -8.88 12.72 -28.29
CA SER A 104 -9.53 14.01 -28.48
C SER A 104 -9.96 14.63 -27.14
N MET A 105 -10.24 15.94 -27.11
CA MET A 105 -10.70 16.60 -25.88
C MET A 105 -12.03 16.03 -25.37
N GLU A 106 -12.95 15.65 -26.27
CA GLU A 106 -14.24 15.05 -25.92
C GLU A 106 -14.07 13.65 -25.33
N ASP A 107 -13.18 12.85 -25.91
CA ASP A 107 -12.87 11.51 -25.39
C ASP A 107 -12.16 11.58 -24.05
N ARG A 108 -11.25 12.53 -23.85
CA ARG A 108 -10.60 12.74 -22.55
C ARG A 108 -11.62 13.03 -21.44
N LYS A 109 -12.63 13.86 -21.71
CA LYS A 109 -13.72 14.12 -20.73
C LYS A 109 -14.48 12.86 -20.36
N LYS A 110 -14.68 11.93 -21.30
CA LYS A 110 -15.34 10.63 -21.05
C LYS A 110 -14.42 9.61 -20.38
N ASN A 111 -13.11 9.81 -20.43
CA ASN A 111 -12.08 8.92 -19.91
C ASN A 111 -11.25 9.59 -18.80
N ALA A 112 -11.86 10.48 -18.01
CA ALA A 112 -11.18 11.19 -16.93
C ALA A 112 -10.52 10.22 -15.91
N SER A 113 -11.12 9.04 -15.71
CA SER A 113 -10.60 7.98 -14.85
C SER A 113 -9.22 7.45 -15.25
N LEU A 114 -8.77 7.67 -16.50
CA LEU A 114 -7.39 7.33 -16.90
C LEU A 114 -6.37 8.25 -16.22
N SER A 115 -6.75 9.49 -15.91
CA SER A 115 -5.93 10.40 -15.11
C SER A 115 -5.79 9.85 -13.70
N ASP A 116 -6.90 9.47 -13.07
CA ASP A 116 -6.91 8.92 -11.72
C ASP A 116 -6.07 7.63 -11.64
N GLU A 117 -6.13 6.77 -12.66
CA GLU A 117 -5.28 5.57 -12.72
C GLU A 117 -3.79 5.92 -12.84
N CYS A 118 -3.42 6.98 -13.56
CA CYS A 118 -2.04 7.46 -13.60
C CYS A 118 -1.58 7.92 -12.22
N ASP A 119 -2.40 8.69 -11.52
CA ASP A 119 -2.09 9.22 -10.18
C ASP A 119 -1.95 8.08 -9.15
N LEU A 120 -2.83 7.07 -9.22
CA LEU A 120 -2.75 5.87 -8.38
C LEU A 120 -1.46 5.07 -8.63
N LEU A 121 -1.00 4.98 -9.88
CA LEU A 121 0.26 4.31 -10.22
C LEU A 121 1.47 5.10 -9.74
N GLU A 122 1.43 6.44 -9.82
CA GLU A 122 2.47 7.30 -9.27
C GLU A 122 2.56 7.15 -7.74
N PHE A 123 1.42 7.18 -7.05
CA PHE A 123 1.37 6.94 -5.62
C PHE A 123 1.89 5.54 -5.24
N LYS A 124 1.52 4.52 -6.01
CA LYS A 124 2.02 3.15 -5.83
C LYS A 124 3.54 3.09 -5.96
N MET A 125 4.12 3.81 -6.93
CA MET A 125 5.57 3.91 -7.11
C MET A 125 6.25 4.53 -5.89
N HIS A 126 5.73 5.65 -5.37
CA HIS A 126 6.27 6.28 -4.18
C HIS A 126 6.20 5.34 -2.97
N SER A 127 5.08 4.63 -2.81
CA SER A 127 4.91 3.63 -1.75
C SER A 127 5.91 2.47 -1.90
N LEU A 128 6.18 2.00 -3.12
CA LEU A 128 7.19 0.96 -3.37
C LEU A 128 8.60 1.45 -3.02
N SER A 129 8.92 2.70 -3.34
CA SER A 129 10.19 3.33 -2.97
C SER A 129 10.35 3.42 -1.45
N ASP A 130 9.31 3.82 -0.73
CA ASP A 130 9.28 3.82 0.74
C ASP A 130 9.55 2.41 1.30
N VAL A 131 8.92 1.37 0.73
CA VAL A 131 9.19 -0.02 1.13
C VAL A 131 10.63 -0.45 0.88
N PHE A 132 11.17 -0.13 -0.29
CA PHE A 132 12.56 -0.42 -0.63
C PHE A 132 13.53 0.24 0.38
N LEU A 133 13.34 1.53 0.68
CA LEU A 133 14.15 2.25 1.66
C LEU A 133 14.00 1.65 3.07
N PHE A 134 12.81 1.19 3.44
CA PHE A 134 12.58 0.51 4.71
C PHE A 134 13.33 -0.82 4.79
N MET A 135 13.27 -1.63 3.74
CA MET A 135 13.98 -2.90 3.65
C MET A 135 15.50 -2.73 3.68
N SER A 136 16.03 -1.66 3.08
CA SER A 136 17.46 -1.31 3.16
C SER A 136 17.87 -0.66 4.49
N GLY A 137 16.95 -0.48 5.45
CA GLY A 137 17.22 0.16 6.74
C GLY A 137 17.42 1.68 6.69
N LYS A 138 17.12 2.33 5.55
CA LYS A 138 17.25 3.78 5.34
C LYS A 138 16.01 4.56 5.77
N LEU A 139 14.86 3.88 5.86
CA LEU A 139 13.61 4.42 6.36
C LEU A 139 13.14 3.63 7.58
N LYS A 140 12.60 4.33 8.59
CA LYS A 140 11.99 3.70 9.76
C LYS A 140 10.47 3.75 9.63
N MET A 141 9.83 2.59 9.72
CA MET A 141 8.37 2.47 9.79
C MET A 141 7.95 1.81 11.11
N PRO A 142 6.99 2.36 11.85
CA PRO A 142 6.51 1.78 13.10
C PRO A 142 5.61 0.56 12.83
N PHE A 143 6.22 -0.58 12.54
CA PHE A 143 5.50 -1.84 12.29
C PHE A 143 4.57 -2.21 13.47
N PRO A 144 3.39 -2.79 13.21
CA PRO A 144 2.50 -3.27 14.28
C PRO A 144 3.21 -4.28 15.19
N LYS A 145 3.14 -4.07 16.52
CA LYS A 145 3.82 -4.92 17.54
C LYS A 145 3.49 -6.41 17.36
N GLU A 146 2.20 -6.70 17.18
CA GLU A 146 1.65 -8.05 16.98
C GLU A 146 2.29 -8.82 15.80
N LEU A 147 2.77 -8.09 14.78
CA LEU A 147 3.41 -8.68 13.61
C LEU A 147 4.92 -8.89 13.82
N ARG A 148 5.55 -8.09 14.68
CA ARG A 148 6.97 -8.23 15.02
C ARG A 148 7.23 -9.53 15.78
N GLU A 149 6.39 -9.85 16.75
CA GLU A 149 6.53 -11.05 17.59
C GLU A 149 6.40 -12.33 16.77
N LYS A 150 5.43 -12.41 15.85
CA LYS A 150 5.27 -13.56 14.93
C LYS A 150 6.50 -13.78 14.04
N ASN A 151 7.13 -12.70 13.57
CA ASN A 151 8.33 -12.80 12.73
C ASN A 151 9.58 -13.23 13.53
N VAL A 152 9.69 -12.80 14.80
CA VAL A 152 10.73 -13.29 15.71
C VAL A 152 10.55 -14.79 15.93
N ILE A 153 9.35 -15.24 16.29
CA ILE A 153 9.05 -16.67 16.50
C ILE A 153 9.36 -17.50 15.24
N LYS A 154 8.96 -17.04 14.05
CA LYS A 154 9.27 -17.72 12.77
C LYS A 154 10.78 -17.80 12.50
N ARG A 155 11.54 -16.74 12.77
CA ARG A 155 13.01 -16.75 12.61
C ARG A 155 13.69 -17.69 13.60
N PHE A 156 13.20 -17.77 14.85
CA PHE A 156 13.67 -18.73 15.84
C PHE A 156 13.39 -20.18 15.38
N ILE A 157 12.16 -20.51 14.98
CA ILE A 157 11.83 -21.87 14.49
C ILE A 157 12.67 -22.26 13.26
N LYS A 158 12.87 -21.34 12.30
CA LYS A 158 13.69 -21.61 11.11
C LYS A 158 15.18 -21.82 11.44
N LYS A 159 15.68 -21.17 12.50
CA LYS A 159 17.06 -21.31 12.96
C LYS A 159 17.30 -22.62 13.70
N PHE A 160 16.34 -23.06 14.53
CA PHE A 160 16.48 -24.28 15.35
C PHE A 160 15.87 -25.54 14.73
N GLY A 161 15.00 -25.41 13.72
CA GLY A 161 14.40 -26.54 13.00
C GLY A 161 15.26 -27.08 11.85
N LYS A 162 16.38 -26.43 11.52
CA LYS A 162 17.37 -26.93 10.55
C LYS A 162 18.40 -27.87 11.17
N ASP A 163 18.48 -27.96 12.50
CA ASP A 163 19.46 -28.78 13.21
C ASP A 163 18.92 -30.18 13.62
N GLN A 164 17.80 -30.62 13.02
CA GLN A 164 17.17 -31.92 13.31
C GLN A 164 16.83 -32.78 12.06
N LYS A 165 17.64 -32.71 11.00
CA LYS A 165 17.57 -33.69 9.90
C LYS A 165 18.94 -34.25 9.55
#